data_AF-A0A1I0YU82-F1
#
_entry.id   AF-A0A1I0YU82-F1
#
_cell.length_a   1.000
_cell.length_b   1.000
_cell.length_c   1.000
_cell.angle_alpha   90.00
_cell.angle_beta   90.00
_cell.angle_gamma   90.00
#
_symmetry.space_group_name_H-M   'P 1'
#
loop_
_entity.id
_entity.type
_entity.pdbx_description
1 polymer ?
#
loop_
_entity_poly.entity_id
_entity_poly.type
_entity_poly.pdbx_seq_one_letter_code
_entity_poly.pdbx_strand_id
1 'polypeptide(L)'
;MEFALVVPILLVMVFGIIDFGLAINRYAMVNNAAREGVREASLGATESEIRAVVTRGTADLPGTVTIAIGCKLPDGTTTCTSWNAGMESGGIAEVTVTSSSNWLTPIGKLASETISIAKTNKMRIE
;
A
#
# COMPACT_ATOMS: atom_id res chain seq x y z
N MET A 1 -35.47 -12.43 29.02
CA MET A 1 -34.77 -13.08 27.89
C MET A 1 -34.57 -12.07 26.76
N GLU A 2 -33.75 -11.03 26.97
CA GLU A 2 -33.55 -9.93 26.00
C GLU A 2 -32.11 -9.86 25.47
N PHE A 3 -31.14 -10.44 26.18
CA PHE A 3 -29.73 -10.47 25.79
C PHE A 3 -29.43 -11.29 24.54
N ALA A 4 -30.31 -12.22 24.14
CA ALA A 4 -30.11 -13.07 22.98
C ALA A 4 -30.01 -12.29 21.65
N LEU A 5 -30.68 -11.14 21.55
CA LEU A 5 -30.63 -10.27 20.36
C LEU A 5 -29.60 -9.14 20.49
N VAL A 6 -29.30 -8.70 21.72
CA VAL A 6 -28.33 -7.63 21.95
C VAL A 6 -26.90 -8.11 21.72
N VAL A 7 -26.56 -9.31 22.18
CA VAL A 7 -25.21 -9.91 22.02
C VAL A 7 -24.78 -9.99 20.55
N PRO A 8 -25.55 -10.55 19.60
CA PRO A 8 -25.12 -10.64 18.21
C PRO A 8 -24.92 -9.27 17.56
N ILE A 9 -25.76 -8.27 17.88
CA ILE A 9 -25.62 -6.90 17.36
C ILE A 9 -24.33 -6.26 17.89
N LEU A 10 -24.04 -6.43 19.19
CA LEU A 10 -22.80 -5.92 19.78
C LEU A 10 -21.56 -6.59 19.19
N LEU A 11 -21.60 -7.90 18.93
CA LEU A 11 -20.48 -8.62 18.28
C LEU A 11 -20.21 -8.10 16.87
N VAL A 12 -21.25 -7.84 16.08
CA VAL A 12 -21.10 -7.25 14.74
C VAL A 12 -20.43 -5.88 14.83
N MET A 13 -20.89 -5.04 15.76
CA MET A 13 -20.31 -3.71 15.95
C MET A 13 -18.85 -3.76 16.40
N VAL A 14 -18.51 -4.60 17.36
CA VAL A 14 -17.13 -4.75 17.86
C VAL A 14 -16.20 -5.28 16.78
N PHE A 15 -16.59 -6.34 16.06
CA PHE A 15 -15.78 -6.88 14.97
C PHE A 15 -15.61 -5.88 13.82
N GLY A 16 -16.66 -5.12 13.48
CA GLY A 16 -16.56 -4.02 12.51
C GLY A 16 -15.55 -2.95 12.92
N ILE A 17 -15.54 -2.54 14.20
CA ILE A 17 -14.58 -1.56 14.72
C ILE A 17 -13.14 -2.10 14.66
N ILE A 18 -12.93 -3.37 15.01
CA ILE A 18 -11.60 -4.01 14.98
C ILE A 18 -11.04 -4.04 13.56
N ASP A 19 -11.83 -4.53 12.60
CA ASP A 19 -11.40 -4.60 11.20
C ASP A 19 -11.16 -3.21 10.61
N PHE A 20 -12.00 -2.22 10.95
CA PHE A 20 -11.83 -0.85 10.49
C PHE A 20 -10.55 -0.20 11.04
N GLY A 21 -10.26 -0.39 12.34
CA GLY A 21 -9.03 0.10 12.97
C GLY A 21 -7.78 -0.50 12.33
N LEU A 22 -7.80 -1.80 12.06
CA LEU A 22 -6.71 -2.47 11.36
C LEU A 22 -6.57 -2.00 9.91
N ALA A 23 -7.67 -1.82 9.18
CA ALA A 23 -7.65 -1.33 7.81
C ALA A 23 -7.01 0.06 7.70
N ILE A 24 -7.34 0.99 8.61
CA ILE A 24 -6.71 2.33 8.66
C ILE A 24 -5.23 2.23 8.95
N ASN A 25 -4.82 1.39 9.91
CA ASN A 25 -3.43 1.20 10.24
C ASN A 25 -2.63 0.69 9.01
N ARG A 26 -3.15 -0.34 8.34
CA ARG A 26 -2.56 -0.87 7.10
C ARG A 26 -2.48 0.19 6.01
N TYR A 27 -3.54 0.98 5.83
CA TYR A 27 -3.58 2.08 4.88
C TYR A 27 -2.48 3.11 5.14
N ALA A 28 -2.27 3.49 6.41
CA ALA A 28 -1.25 4.45 6.80
C ALA A 28 0.17 3.91 6.53
N MET A 29 0.44 2.64 6.86
CA MET A 29 1.72 1.99 6.58
C MET A 29 2.03 1.93 5.09
N VAL A 30 1.08 1.45 4.26
CA VAL A 30 1.24 1.38 2.80
C VAL A 30 1.47 2.76 2.20
N ASN A 31 0.74 3.77 2.67
CA ASN A 31 0.93 5.14 2.20
C ASN A 31 2.31 5.69 2.58
N ASN A 32 2.76 5.49 3.82
CA ASN A 32 4.07 5.93 4.27
C ASN A 32 5.20 5.26 3.48
N ALA A 33 5.11 3.94 3.29
CA ALA A 33 6.07 3.18 2.50
C ALA A 33 6.13 3.66 1.03
N ALA A 34 4.98 3.94 0.41
CA ALA A 34 4.94 4.50 -0.95
C ALA A 34 5.59 5.89 -1.03
N ARG A 35 5.38 6.76 -0.02
CA ARG A 35 6.00 8.10 0.03
C ARG A 35 7.52 8.02 0.19
N GLU A 36 7.98 7.13 1.07
CA GLU A 36 9.41 6.96 1.31
C GLU A 36 10.10 6.30 0.10
N GLY A 37 9.46 5.30 -0.51
CA GLY A 37 9.95 4.69 -1.74
C GLY A 37 10.08 5.68 -2.90
N VAL A 38 9.07 6.54 -3.11
CA VAL A 38 9.15 7.54 -4.19
C VAL A 38 10.16 8.65 -3.88
N ARG A 39 10.42 8.96 -2.61
CA ARG A 39 11.46 9.93 -2.22
C ARG A 39 12.84 9.43 -2.64
N GLU A 40 13.17 8.19 -2.33
CA GLU A 40 14.41 7.56 -2.76
C GLU A 40 14.50 7.44 -4.28
N ALA A 41 13.37 7.14 -4.93
CA ALA A 41 13.27 7.12 -6.39
C ALA A 41 13.57 8.49 -7.01
N SER A 42 13.07 9.58 -6.42
CA SER A 42 13.35 10.94 -6.86
C SER A 42 14.82 11.34 -6.76
N LEU A 43 15.57 10.73 -5.84
CA LEU A 43 17.01 10.95 -5.67
C LEU A 43 17.87 10.11 -6.61
N GLY A 44 17.26 9.32 -7.51
CA GLY A 44 17.96 8.47 -8.46
C GLY A 44 18.45 7.15 -7.86
N ALA A 45 17.87 6.68 -6.75
CA ALA A 45 18.19 5.37 -6.19
C ALA A 45 17.84 4.24 -7.17
N THR A 46 18.53 3.11 -7.06
CA THR A 46 18.26 1.92 -7.88
C THR A 46 16.95 1.26 -7.47
N GLU A 47 16.37 0.45 -8.37
CA GLU A 47 15.12 -0.27 -8.09
C GLU A 47 15.22 -1.16 -6.84
N SER A 48 16.38 -1.79 -6.61
CA SER A 48 16.60 -2.65 -5.44
C SER A 48 16.61 -1.86 -4.14
N GLU A 49 17.19 -0.66 -4.12
CA GLU A 49 17.21 0.23 -2.97
C GLU A 49 15.79 0.72 -2.64
N ILE A 50 15.05 1.18 -3.64
CA ILE A 50 13.65 1.60 -3.51
C ILE A 50 12.81 0.45 -2.95
N ARG A 51 12.97 -0.75 -3.53
CA ARG A 51 12.26 -1.94 -3.07
C ARG A 51 12.61 -2.29 -1.63
N ALA A 52 13.88 -2.23 -1.24
CA ALA A 52 14.32 -2.49 0.13
C ALA A 52 13.73 -1.48 1.13
N VAL A 53 13.62 -0.22 0.77
CA VAL A 53 12.99 0.83 1.58
C VAL A 53 11.50 0.55 1.77
N VAL A 54 10.78 0.25 0.68
CA VAL A 54 9.35 -0.08 0.74
C VAL A 54 9.11 -1.37 1.52
N THR A 55 9.91 -2.41 1.32
CA THR A 55 9.80 -3.68 2.06
C THR A 55 10.04 -3.49 3.55
N ARG A 56 11.01 -2.66 3.95
CA ARG A 56 11.22 -2.31 5.37
C ARG A 56 10.01 -1.56 5.94
N GLY A 57 9.47 -0.59 5.21
CA GLY A 57 8.28 0.16 5.62
C GLY A 57 6.99 -0.66 5.63
N THR A 58 7.01 -1.88 5.08
CA THR A 58 5.86 -2.78 5.00
C THR A 58 6.08 -4.13 5.71
N ALA A 59 7.17 -4.29 6.47
CA ALA A 59 7.54 -5.56 7.10
C ALA A 59 6.49 -6.10 8.08
N ASP A 60 5.77 -5.20 8.76
CA ASP A 60 4.74 -5.56 9.75
C ASP A 60 3.33 -5.76 9.14
N LEU A 61 3.17 -5.55 7.82
CA LEU A 61 1.90 -5.80 7.14
C LEU A 61 1.68 -7.31 6.97
N PRO A 62 0.56 -7.87 7.46
CA PRO A 62 0.24 -9.25 7.18
C PRO A 62 -0.14 -9.43 5.71
N GLY A 63 0.20 -10.57 5.12
CA GLY A 63 -0.19 -10.95 3.76
C GLY A 63 0.91 -10.73 2.72
N THR A 64 0.51 -10.46 1.48
CA THR A 64 1.41 -10.27 0.34
C THR A 64 1.50 -8.79 -0.03
N VAL A 65 2.72 -8.27 -0.14
CA VAL A 65 2.99 -6.91 -0.60
C VAL A 65 3.63 -6.96 -1.98
N THR A 66 3.01 -6.28 -2.95
CA THR A 66 3.53 -6.11 -4.31
C THR A 66 3.96 -4.65 -4.50
N ILE A 67 5.13 -4.47 -5.08
CA ILE A 67 5.74 -3.14 -5.30
C ILE A 67 5.96 -2.98 -6.79
N ALA A 68 5.33 -1.97 -7.38
CA ALA A 68 5.52 -1.56 -8.76
C ALA A 68 6.18 -0.18 -8.77
N ILE A 69 7.30 -0.08 -9.49
CA ILE A 69 8.10 1.14 -9.61
C ILE A 69 8.06 1.54 -11.09
N GLY A 70 7.74 2.79 -11.36
CA GLY A 70 7.65 3.34 -12.70
C GLY A 70 8.19 4.77 -12.73
N CYS A 71 8.40 5.24 -13.95
CA CYS A 71 8.80 6.61 -14.24
C CYS A 71 8.09 7.13 -15.48
N LYS A 72 7.86 8.44 -15.52
CA LYS A 72 7.51 9.20 -16.70
C LYS A 72 8.70 10.08 -17.09
N LEU A 73 9.01 10.11 -18.38
CA LEU A 73 10.05 10.97 -18.94
C LEU A 73 9.67 12.46 -18.80
N PRO A 74 10.63 13.39 -18.98
CA PRO A 74 10.38 14.84 -18.88
C PRO A 74 9.34 15.36 -19.88
N ASP A 75 8.98 14.58 -20.91
CA ASP A 75 7.88 14.86 -21.84
C ASP A 75 6.47 14.72 -21.20
N GLY A 76 6.40 14.23 -19.96
CA GLY A 76 5.18 14.05 -19.18
C GLY A 76 4.25 12.95 -19.68
N THR A 77 4.59 12.26 -20.77
CA THR A 77 3.67 11.36 -21.50
C THR A 77 4.26 9.96 -21.63
N THR A 78 5.55 9.84 -21.93
CA THR A 78 6.24 8.56 -22.13
C THR A 78 6.56 7.91 -20.79
N THR A 79 6.12 6.67 -20.60
CA THR A 79 6.56 5.81 -19.48
C THR A 79 7.89 5.17 -19.81
N CYS A 80 8.79 5.13 -18.84
CA CYS A 80 10.03 4.36 -18.97
C CYS A 80 9.71 2.84 -19.06
N THR A 81 10.55 2.11 -19.79
CA THR A 81 10.42 0.64 -19.95
C THR A 81 10.90 -0.13 -18.73
N SER A 82 11.88 0.43 -18.02
CA SER A 82 12.37 -0.05 -16.73
C SER A 82 12.89 1.14 -15.92
N TRP A 83 12.79 1.05 -14.59
CA TRP A 83 13.25 2.11 -13.70
C TRP A 83 14.74 2.43 -13.90
N ASN A 84 15.62 1.43 -13.77
CA ASN A 84 17.07 1.63 -13.78
C ASN A 84 17.62 2.14 -15.13
N ALA A 85 16.93 1.87 -16.25
CA ALA A 85 17.42 2.25 -17.58
C ALA A 85 16.71 3.48 -18.18
N GLY A 86 15.55 3.87 -17.65
CA GLY A 86 14.73 4.94 -18.23
C GLY A 86 14.38 6.07 -17.25
N MET A 87 14.94 6.07 -16.04
CA MET A 87 14.87 7.24 -15.17
C MET A 87 15.74 8.37 -15.74
N GLU A 88 15.14 9.55 -15.90
CA GLU A 88 15.80 10.76 -16.39
C GLU A 88 15.48 11.93 -15.46
N SER A 89 16.46 12.81 -15.22
CA SER A 89 16.24 14.03 -14.43
C SER A 89 15.18 14.90 -15.09
N GLY A 90 14.30 15.48 -14.27
CA GLY A 90 13.13 16.22 -14.73
C GLY A 90 11.90 15.35 -15.04
N GLY A 91 12.05 14.02 -15.05
CA GLY A 91 10.93 13.06 -15.09
C GLY A 91 10.12 13.00 -13.79
N ILE A 92 9.13 12.11 -13.74
CA ILE A 92 8.28 11.84 -12.56
C ILE A 92 8.47 10.39 -12.16
N ALA A 93 8.93 10.13 -10.93
CA ALA A 93 8.93 8.81 -10.32
C ALA A 93 7.54 8.47 -9.81
N GLU A 94 7.12 7.22 -9.99
CA GLU A 94 5.87 6.68 -9.50
C GLU A 94 6.12 5.36 -8.77
N VAL A 95 5.77 5.31 -7.48
CA VAL A 95 5.88 4.07 -6.69
C VAL A 95 4.49 3.67 -6.22
N THR A 96 4.10 2.46 -6.60
CA THR A 96 2.84 1.84 -6.19
C THR A 96 3.12 0.67 -5.26
N VAL A 97 2.51 0.72 -4.07
CA VAL A 97 2.58 -0.32 -3.06
C VAL A 97 1.19 -0.91 -2.89
N THR A 98 1.08 -2.23 -3.07
CA THR A 98 -0.18 -2.96 -2.95
C THR A 98 -0.05 -4.03 -1.87
N SER A 99 -0.87 -3.95 -0.83
CA SER A 99 -0.94 -4.95 0.23
C SER A 99 -2.23 -5.75 0.09
N SER A 100 -2.13 -7.07 -0.04
CA SER A 100 -3.27 -8.01 -0.05
C SER A 100 -3.20 -8.91 1.17
N SER A 101 -4.28 -8.98 1.94
CA SER A 101 -4.33 -9.72 3.20
C SER A 101 -5.73 -10.24 3.49
N ASN A 102 -5.85 -11.29 4.30
CA ASN A 102 -7.15 -11.79 4.73
C ASN A 102 -7.74 -10.93 5.84
N TRP A 103 -9.07 -10.95 5.96
CA TRP A 103 -9.77 -10.37 7.11
C TRP A 103 -9.47 -11.13 8.39
N LEU A 104 -9.36 -10.39 9.49
CA LEU A 104 -9.08 -10.98 10.79
C LEU A 104 -10.36 -11.52 11.43
N THR A 105 -11.48 -10.79 11.32
CA THR A 105 -12.75 -11.25 11.91
C THR A 105 -13.55 -12.13 10.94
N PRO A 106 -14.37 -13.06 11.48
CA PRO A 106 -15.25 -13.89 10.65
C PRO A 106 -16.30 -13.09 9.89
N ILE A 107 -16.69 -11.90 10.37
CA ILE A 107 -17.63 -11.02 9.67
C ILE A 107 -16.98 -10.41 8.44
N GLY A 108 -15.71 -9.97 8.54
CA GLY A 108 -14.95 -9.51 7.39
C GLY A 108 -14.85 -10.59 6.31
N LYS A 109 -14.60 -11.86 6.72
CA LYS A 109 -14.57 -13.02 5.82
C LYS A 109 -15.91 -13.30 5.12
N LEU A 110 -17.03 -13.01 5.78
CA LEU A 110 -18.36 -13.16 5.18
C LEU A 110 -18.63 -12.11 4.09
N ALA A 111 -18.00 -10.92 4.19
CA ALA A 111 -18.12 -9.87 3.19
C ALA A 111 -17.16 -10.07 2.00
N SER A 112 -15.89 -10.43 2.26
CA SER A 112 -14.93 -10.86 1.23
C SER A 112 -13.81 -11.71 1.86
N GLU A 113 -13.11 -12.52 1.07
CA GLU A 113 -12.01 -13.35 1.62
C GLU A 113 -10.71 -12.55 1.86
N THR A 114 -10.51 -11.47 1.10
CA THR A 114 -9.30 -10.65 1.12
C THR A 114 -9.61 -9.15 1.04
N ILE A 115 -8.77 -8.35 1.68
CA ILE A 115 -8.68 -6.89 1.57
C ILE A 115 -7.38 -6.53 0.83
N SER A 116 -7.52 -5.81 -0.30
CA SER A 116 -6.40 -5.28 -1.07
C SER A 116 -6.37 -3.75 -0.98
N ILE A 117 -5.27 -3.19 -0.49
CA ILE A 117 -5.04 -1.74 -0.41
C ILE A 117 -3.87 -1.39 -1.30
N ALA A 118 -4.11 -0.56 -2.32
CA ALA A 118 -3.08 -0.02 -3.19
C ALA A 118 -2.90 1.49 -2.97
N LYS A 119 -1.65 1.95 -2.92
CA LYS A 119 -1.31 3.37 -2.92
C LYS A 119 -0.17 3.67 -3.87
N THR A 120 -0.39 4.73 -4.65
CA THR A 120 0.55 5.25 -5.62
C THR A 120 0.95 6.66 -5.18
N ASN A 121 2.25 6.91 -5.08
CA ASN A 121 2.80 8.26 -4.88
C ASN A 121 3.71 8.64 -6.03
N LYS A 122 3.75 9.94 -6.34
CA LYS A 122 4.51 10.50 -7.45
C LYS A 122 5.36 11.68 -6.97
N MET A 123 6.60 11.78 -7.43
CA MET A 123 7.50 12.91 -7.16
C MET A 123 8.38 13.19 -8.39
N ARG A 124 8.87 14.42 -8.53
CA ARG A 124 9.80 14.75 -9.63
C ARG A 124 11.18 14.16 -9.35
N ILE A 125 11.86 13.70 -10.39
CA ILE A 125 13.23 13.20 -10.33
C ILE A 125 14.17 14.39 -10.44
N GLU A 126 15.11 14.50 -9.50
CA GLU A 126 16.14 15.55 -9.47
C GLU A 126 17.32 15.23 -10.39
#